data_AF-A0A2G5U3J1-F1
#
_entry.id   AF-A0A2G5U3J1-F1
#
_cell.length_a   1.000
_cell.length_b   1.000
_cell.length_c   1.000
_cell.angle_alpha   90.00
_cell.angle_beta   90.00
_cell.angle_gamma   90.00
#
_symmetry.space_group_name_H-M   'P 1'
#
loop_
_entity.id
_entity.type
_entity.pdbx_description
1 polymer ?
#
loop_
_entity_poly.entity_id
_entity_poly.type
_entity_poly.pdbx_seq_one_letter_code
_entity_poly.pdbx_strand_id
1 'polypeptide(L)'
;MDLISTIDQESCMKYVVVRWKNLENGSPFSNTELFRFLMSIDYDVSDSIFHLYTTDSESAILLKLANEKDAMEMCMNSKLIDSGFFVNRLIGLNGIRLRDTKEILKTLSTDREFTDNDLMETLIRLICLEVPEREKIAEEELKIIENGISELVKNAVFTIFGSYNSKVRRNGFSDIVSSGYHRVQRVVCFQDLAVSSTPSDRIDVRPVDMIIENPKCLLETPLSHAEFYSYPPEEVIRAIYKCFLDNEVFQNRFKMRAHLVETPIVMLDSTKVPEMKIGYDISVNNQISVEKAQILNDFIEADMSDGNKMRSVAMFIVHWAKTNKLLGGAYADEKLVVKFKFNSYIIIHLIIHFVQIALNKLILDTRKNPEDRVDRYNFDGVFSDYMNFFKQFCEYYLNFDYENMGIFGFKLIKKSELAEAENVKESPWMMVDPLHTTHNISYHVVPEGIKHFRSLLETSLEKMKNPKFRMVDLLA
;
A
#
# COMPACT_ATOMS: atom_id res chain seq x y z
N MET A 1 -5.20 -28.59 14.38
CA MET A 1 -5.51 -27.35 13.62
C MET A 1 -4.33 -26.43 13.82
N ASP A 2 -3.66 -26.06 12.73
CA ASP A 2 -2.53 -25.14 12.78
C ASP A 2 -2.98 -23.78 13.34
N LEU A 3 -2.29 -23.25 14.36
CA LEU A 3 -2.68 -22.02 15.06
C LEU A 3 -2.86 -20.86 14.05
N ILE A 4 -2.09 -20.88 12.97
CA ILE A 4 -2.10 -19.86 11.93
C ILE A 4 -3.37 -19.90 11.08
N SER A 5 -3.97 -21.08 10.86
CA SER A 5 -5.24 -21.18 10.14
C SER A 5 -6.41 -20.55 10.91
N THR A 6 -6.23 -20.30 12.21
CA THR A 6 -7.21 -19.62 13.08
C THR A 6 -7.00 -18.11 13.20
N ILE A 7 -5.95 -17.55 12.59
CA ILE A 7 -5.70 -16.11 12.56
C ILE A 7 -6.55 -15.50 11.44
N ASP A 8 -7.59 -14.78 11.83
CA ASP A 8 -8.52 -14.10 10.96
C ASP A 8 -8.80 -12.68 11.48
N GLN A 9 -9.69 -11.96 10.80
CA GLN A 9 -10.01 -10.57 11.14
C GLN A 9 -10.62 -10.43 12.54
N GLU A 10 -11.32 -11.44 13.05
CA GLU A 10 -11.97 -11.41 14.38
C GLU A 10 -10.98 -11.76 15.50
N SER A 11 -10.04 -12.66 15.23
CA SER A 11 -9.14 -13.21 16.23
C SER A 11 -7.79 -12.49 16.27
N CYS A 12 -7.37 -11.81 15.20
CA CYS A 12 -6.01 -11.26 15.04
C CYS A 12 -5.56 -10.34 16.18
N MET A 13 -6.49 -9.60 16.81
CA MET A 13 -6.20 -8.68 17.92
C MET A 13 -5.85 -9.39 19.23
N LYS A 14 -6.09 -10.71 19.32
CA LYS A 14 -5.75 -11.55 20.48
C LYS A 14 -4.33 -12.09 20.43
N TYR A 15 -3.58 -11.80 19.35
CA TYR A 15 -2.26 -12.38 19.13
C TYR A 15 -1.14 -11.39 19.46
N VAL A 16 -0.10 -11.89 20.11
CA VAL A 16 1.13 -11.14 20.40
C VAL A 16 2.35 -11.94 19.97
N VAL A 17 3.37 -11.22 19.50
CA VAL A 17 4.70 -11.75 19.26
C VAL A 17 5.59 -11.33 20.43
N VAL A 18 6.09 -12.33 21.16
CA VAL A 18 7.01 -12.15 22.29
C VAL A 18 8.42 -12.49 21.82
N ARG A 19 9.37 -11.60 22.07
CA ARG A 19 10.79 -11.75 21.69
C ARG A 19 11.71 -11.57 22.87
N TRP A 20 12.85 -12.26 22.88
CA TRP A 20 13.90 -12.08 23.87
C TRP A 20 15.27 -12.39 23.30
N LYS A 21 16.30 -11.76 23.86
CA LYS A 21 17.70 -12.05 23.50
C LYS A 21 18.15 -13.32 24.21
N ASN A 22 18.90 -14.16 23.50
CA ASN A 22 19.56 -15.31 24.09
C ASN A 22 20.89 -14.85 24.70
N LEU A 23 21.15 -15.20 25.97
CA LEU A 23 22.34 -14.76 26.68
C LEU A 23 23.58 -15.49 26.12
N GLU A 24 24.64 -14.75 25.79
CA GLU A 24 25.87 -15.28 25.17
C GLU A 24 26.57 -16.38 26.01
N ASN A 25 26.26 -16.52 27.30
CA ASN A 25 26.82 -17.54 28.21
C ASN A 25 25.82 -18.07 29.27
N GLY A 26 24.52 -17.88 29.07
CA GLY A 26 23.48 -18.32 30.01
C GLY A 26 22.42 -19.09 29.26
N SER A 27 21.94 -20.20 29.83
CA SER A 27 20.89 -21.05 29.23
C SER A 27 19.81 -20.19 28.57
N PRO A 28 19.49 -20.40 27.28
CA PRO A 28 18.40 -19.67 26.63
C PRO A 28 17.17 -19.79 27.53
N PHE A 29 16.40 -18.71 27.69
CA PHE A 29 15.08 -18.79 28.33
C PHE A 29 14.32 -19.89 27.58
N SER A 30 14.24 -21.07 28.16
CA SER A 30 13.63 -22.20 27.49
C SER A 30 12.15 -21.90 27.34
N ASN A 31 11.51 -22.48 26.33
CA ASN A 31 10.06 -22.32 26.15
C ASN A 31 9.32 -22.63 27.47
N THR A 32 9.77 -23.65 28.21
CA THR A 32 9.24 -24.01 29.53
C THR A 32 9.43 -22.94 30.59
N GLU A 33 10.58 -22.26 30.64
CA GLU A 33 10.82 -21.15 31.58
C GLU A 33 9.99 -19.93 31.22
N LEU A 34 9.84 -19.62 29.94
CA LEU A 34 8.94 -18.58 29.47
C LEU A 34 7.50 -18.89 29.87
N PHE A 35 7.04 -20.14 29.72
CA PHE A 35 5.68 -20.52 30.14
C PHE A 35 5.48 -20.37 31.64
N ARG A 36 6.43 -20.87 32.45
CA ARG A 36 6.36 -20.69 33.91
C ARG A 36 6.35 -19.22 34.28
N PHE A 37 7.14 -18.40 33.59
CA PHE A 37 7.17 -16.97 33.82
C PHE A 37 5.83 -16.32 33.47
N LEU A 38 5.29 -16.57 32.27
CA LEU A 38 4.00 -16.03 31.82
C LEU A 38 2.85 -16.44 32.75
N MET A 39 2.79 -17.70 33.16
CA MET A 39 1.81 -18.18 34.12
C MET A 39 2.01 -17.55 35.52
N SER A 40 3.25 -17.25 35.93
CA SER A 40 3.54 -16.58 37.21
C SER A 40 3.13 -15.10 37.26
N ILE A 41 2.85 -14.51 36.09
CA ILE A 41 2.34 -13.16 35.95
C ILE A 41 0.90 -13.15 35.40
N ASP A 42 0.17 -14.25 35.62
CA ASP A 42 -1.26 -14.43 35.37
C ASP A 42 -1.73 -14.41 33.90
N TYR A 43 -0.87 -14.80 32.94
CA TYR A 43 -1.30 -15.05 31.56
C TYR A 43 -1.54 -16.54 31.31
N ASP A 44 -2.77 -16.87 30.90
CA ASP A 44 -3.13 -18.22 30.45
C ASP A 44 -2.68 -18.45 29.00
N VAL A 45 -1.67 -19.31 28.83
CA VAL A 45 -1.02 -19.56 27.53
C VAL A 45 -0.92 -21.05 27.17
N SER A 46 -1.52 -21.95 27.95
CA SER A 46 -1.23 -23.39 27.87
C SER A 46 -1.52 -24.06 26.52
N ASP A 47 -2.46 -23.54 25.73
CA ASP A 47 -2.97 -24.21 24.52
C ASP A 47 -2.81 -23.40 23.22
N SER A 48 -2.03 -22.31 23.19
CA SER A 48 -2.05 -21.41 22.02
C SER A 48 -0.72 -20.75 21.66
N ILE A 49 0.30 -21.60 21.51
CA ILE A 49 1.67 -21.15 21.29
C ILE A 49 2.18 -21.69 19.97
N PHE A 50 2.71 -20.79 19.15
CA PHE A 50 3.38 -21.12 17.90
C PHE A 50 4.80 -20.59 17.96
N HIS A 51 5.77 -21.52 18.02
CA HIS A 51 7.18 -21.18 18.11
C HIS A 51 7.66 -20.64 16.77
N LEU A 52 8.02 -19.35 16.71
CA LEU A 52 8.43 -18.75 15.45
C LEU A 52 9.86 -19.17 15.09
N TYR A 53 10.82 -18.83 15.94
CA TYR A 53 12.21 -19.24 15.74
C TYR A 53 13.02 -19.13 17.03
N THR A 54 14.18 -19.77 17.02
CA THR A 54 15.25 -19.60 17.99
C THR A 54 16.55 -19.54 17.22
N THR A 55 17.31 -18.45 17.38
CA THR A 55 18.68 -18.29 16.88
C THR A 55 19.65 -18.19 18.05
N ASP A 56 20.95 -18.14 17.79
CA ASP A 56 21.95 -17.95 18.84
C ASP A 56 21.81 -16.61 19.59
N SER A 57 21.15 -15.61 18.98
CA SER A 57 21.05 -14.25 19.52
C SER A 57 19.65 -13.85 19.98
N GLU A 58 18.60 -14.46 19.44
CA GLU A 58 17.21 -14.07 19.69
C GLU A 58 16.25 -15.23 19.47
N SER A 59 15.19 -15.25 20.25
CA SER A 59 14.06 -16.17 20.11
C SER A 59 12.74 -15.41 20.06
N ALA A 60 11.75 -16.00 19.39
CA ALA A 60 10.41 -15.44 19.32
C ALA A 60 9.32 -16.52 19.32
N ILE A 61 8.19 -16.18 19.93
CA ILE A 61 6.95 -16.96 19.88
C ILE A 61 5.77 -16.10 19.52
N LEU A 62 4.79 -16.71 18.88
CA LEU A 62 3.46 -16.18 18.68
C LEU A 62 2.53 -16.80 19.72
N LEU A 63 1.85 -15.95 20.48
CA LEU A 63 0.88 -16.33 21.50
C LEU A 63 -0.49 -15.85 21.10
N LYS A 64 -1.51 -16.70 21.26
CA LYS A 64 -2.91 -16.27 21.31
C LYS A 64 -3.33 -16.15 22.76
N LEU A 65 -3.97 -15.05 23.10
CA LEU A 65 -4.53 -14.81 24.42
C LEU A 65 -6.06 -14.96 24.39
N ALA A 66 -6.69 -15.00 25.56
CA ALA A 66 -8.13 -15.19 25.67
C ALA A 66 -8.90 -14.05 24.98
N ASN A 67 -8.41 -12.82 25.10
CA ASN A 67 -9.04 -11.62 24.57
C ASN A 67 -8.03 -10.53 24.18
N GLU A 68 -8.50 -9.47 23.51
CA GLU A 68 -7.68 -8.34 23.05
C GLU A 68 -7.11 -7.52 24.22
N LYS A 69 -7.85 -7.39 25.33
CA LYS A 69 -7.40 -6.62 26.50
C LYS A 69 -6.16 -7.25 27.11
N ASP A 70 -6.12 -8.58 27.25
CA ASP A 70 -4.93 -9.29 27.75
C ASP A 70 -3.73 -9.08 26.81
N ALA A 71 -3.96 -9.06 25.50
CA ALA A 71 -2.92 -8.78 24.50
C ALA A 71 -2.35 -7.36 24.62
N MET A 72 -3.22 -6.37 24.85
CA MET A 72 -2.79 -5.00 25.11
C MET A 72 -2.01 -4.88 26.43
N GLU A 73 -2.52 -5.49 27.51
CA GLU A 73 -1.87 -5.46 28.82
C GLU A 73 -0.50 -6.14 28.79
N MET A 74 -0.36 -7.26 28.08
CA MET A 74 0.92 -7.95 27.94
C MET A 74 1.98 -7.09 27.24
N CYS A 75 1.58 -6.30 26.23
CA CYS A 75 2.50 -5.39 25.53
C CYS A 75 3.07 -4.28 26.44
N MET A 76 2.38 -3.96 27.54
CA MET A 76 2.75 -2.89 28.48
C MET A 76 3.21 -3.41 29.85
N ASN A 77 3.33 -4.73 30.00
CA ASN A 77 3.63 -5.34 31.29
C ASN A 77 5.09 -5.08 31.68
N SER A 78 5.30 -4.27 32.72
CA SER A 78 6.63 -3.88 33.17
C SER A 78 7.50 -5.06 33.57
N LYS A 79 6.93 -6.11 34.17
CA LYS A 79 7.71 -7.32 34.55
C LYS A 79 8.31 -8.03 33.34
N LEU A 80 7.58 -8.08 32.22
CA LEU A 80 8.09 -8.64 30.96
C LEU A 80 9.22 -7.77 30.40
N ILE A 81 9.02 -6.46 30.35
CA ILE A 81 10.00 -5.50 29.82
C ILE A 81 11.29 -5.52 30.67
N ASP A 82 11.16 -5.49 31.99
CA ASP A 82 12.28 -5.50 32.95
C ASP A 82 13.06 -6.82 32.90
N SER A 83 12.38 -7.91 32.51
CA SER A 83 13.00 -9.23 32.29
C SER A 83 13.64 -9.38 30.90
N GLY A 84 13.63 -8.33 30.08
CA GLY A 84 14.29 -8.30 28.77
C GLY A 84 13.43 -8.83 27.62
N PHE A 85 12.12 -8.98 27.81
CA PHE A 85 11.19 -9.35 26.74
C PHE A 85 10.70 -8.12 25.98
N PHE A 86 10.55 -8.28 24.67
CA PHE A 86 9.91 -7.32 23.78
C PHE A 86 8.62 -7.92 23.25
N VAL A 87 7.49 -7.37 23.69
CA VAL A 87 6.16 -7.86 23.33
C VAL A 87 5.47 -6.87 22.39
N ASN A 88 4.99 -7.36 21.25
CA ASN A 88 4.21 -6.55 20.31
C ASN A 88 2.93 -7.30 19.96
N ARG A 89 1.83 -6.58 19.72
CA ARG A 89 0.67 -7.16 19.03
C ARG A 89 1.11 -7.65 17.65
N LEU A 90 0.56 -8.81 17.22
CA LEU A 90 0.80 -9.34 15.88
C LEU A 90 0.39 -8.32 14.81
N ILE A 91 -0.80 -7.74 14.97
CA ILE A 91 -1.28 -6.63 14.15
C ILE A 91 -1.12 -5.36 14.96
N GLY A 92 -0.11 -4.56 14.62
CA GLY A 92 0.06 -3.23 15.19
C GLY A 92 -0.87 -2.21 14.52
N LEU A 93 -0.82 -0.95 14.98
CA LEU A 93 -1.67 0.14 14.46
C LEU A 93 -1.51 0.36 12.94
N ASN A 94 -0.38 -0.08 12.37
CA ASN A 94 -0.06 0.03 10.96
C ASN A 94 0.16 -1.35 10.32
N GLY A 95 -0.72 -2.30 10.62
CA GLY A 95 -0.71 -3.64 10.04
C GLY A 95 0.34 -4.57 10.66
N ILE A 96 0.52 -5.75 10.08
CA ILE A 96 1.57 -6.68 10.48
C ILE A 96 2.97 -6.11 10.16
N ARG A 97 3.97 -6.37 11.00
CA ARG A 97 5.37 -6.03 10.68
C ARG A 97 5.92 -6.99 9.64
N LEU A 98 6.77 -6.49 8.74
CA LEU A 98 7.44 -7.28 7.69
C LEU A 98 8.20 -8.48 8.29
N ARG A 99 8.89 -8.24 9.41
CA ARG A 99 9.65 -9.23 10.15
C ARG A 99 8.76 -10.36 10.67
N ASP A 100 7.65 -10.02 11.31
CA ASP A 100 6.71 -10.95 11.94
C ASP A 100 6.10 -11.88 10.87
N THR A 101 5.70 -11.31 9.73
CA THR A 101 5.19 -12.07 8.58
C THR A 101 6.22 -13.09 8.09
N LYS A 102 7.47 -12.67 7.85
CA LYS A 102 8.54 -13.55 7.40
C LYS A 102 8.80 -14.68 8.39
N GLU A 103 8.86 -14.36 9.68
CA GLU A 103 9.14 -15.33 10.74
C GLU A 103 8.07 -16.41 10.81
N ILE A 104 6.78 -16.02 10.76
CA ILE A 104 5.65 -16.95 10.70
C ILE A 104 5.76 -17.90 9.50
N LEU A 105 5.98 -17.36 8.31
CA LEU A 105 6.10 -18.16 7.08
C LEU A 105 7.31 -19.08 7.12
N LYS A 106 8.41 -18.64 7.75
CA LYS A 106 9.63 -19.44 7.87
C LYS A 106 9.39 -20.65 8.74
N THR A 107 8.69 -20.49 9.87
CA THR A 107 8.31 -21.63 10.71
C THR A 107 7.44 -22.62 9.94
N LEU A 108 6.39 -22.13 9.27
CA LEU A 108 5.51 -22.97 8.48
C LEU A 108 6.26 -23.73 7.39
N SER A 109 7.24 -23.10 6.75
CA SER A 109 8.03 -23.74 5.69
C SER A 109 8.89 -24.92 6.16
N THR A 110 9.09 -25.08 7.47
CA THR A 110 9.80 -26.24 8.03
C THR A 110 8.95 -27.51 8.03
N ASP A 111 7.63 -27.35 8.03
CA ASP A 111 6.70 -28.45 7.80
C ASP A 111 6.66 -28.80 6.31
N ARG A 112 6.80 -30.09 6.01
CA ARG A 112 6.79 -30.58 4.63
C ARG A 112 5.39 -30.64 4.04
N GLU A 113 4.35 -30.58 4.88
CA GLU A 113 2.95 -30.57 4.43
C GLU A 113 2.54 -29.19 3.87
N PHE A 114 3.16 -28.11 4.35
CA PHE A 114 2.94 -26.77 3.81
C PHE A 114 3.63 -26.61 2.45
N THR A 115 2.86 -26.30 1.42
CA THR A 115 3.35 -25.97 0.08
C THR A 115 3.63 -24.48 -0.07
N ASP A 116 4.29 -24.06 -1.15
CA ASP A 116 4.48 -22.63 -1.44
C ASP A 116 3.16 -21.91 -1.75
N ASN A 117 2.13 -22.63 -2.20
CA ASN A 117 0.78 -22.07 -2.35
C ASN A 117 0.16 -21.77 -0.96
N ASP A 118 0.28 -22.70 -0.01
CA ASP A 118 -0.23 -22.48 1.36
C ASP A 118 0.50 -21.32 2.05
N LEU A 119 1.81 -21.20 1.82
CA LEU A 119 2.59 -20.06 2.30
C LEU A 119 2.15 -18.74 1.65
N MET A 120 1.86 -18.75 0.34
CA MET A 120 1.34 -17.58 -0.36
C MET A 120 -0.01 -17.15 0.21
N GLU A 121 -0.97 -18.07 0.34
CA GLU A 121 -2.28 -17.77 0.90
C GLU A 121 -2.19 -17.25 2.33
N THR A 122 -1.33 -17.86 3.15
CA THR A 122 -1.06 -17.40 4.51
C THR A 122 -0.48 -15.99 4.52
N LEU A 123 0.50 -15.70 3.64
CA LEU A 123 1.07 -14.37 3.49
C LEU A 123 -0.02 -13.34 3.16
N ILE A 124 -0.82 -13.61 2.13
CA ILE A 124 -1.88 -12.71 1.66
C ILE A 124 -2.91 -12.47 2.77
N ARG A 125 -3.32 -13.51 3.49
CA ARG A 125 -4.22 -13.36 4.65
C ARG A 125 -3.62 -12.44 5.69
N LEU A 126 -2.38 -12.69 6.12
CA LEU A 126 -1.72 -11.93 7.20
C LEU A 126 -1.55 -10.44 6.86
N ILE A 127 -1.12 -10.10 5.64
CA ILE A 127 -0.92 -8.71 5.22
C ILE A 127 -2.23 -7.96 4.92
N CYS A 128 -3.35 -8.69 4.84
CA CYS A 128 -4.70 -8.13 4.72
C CYS A 128 -5.42 -7.95 6.06
N LEU A 129 -4.85 -8.39 7.19
CA LEU A 129 -5.47 -8.19 8.49
C LEU A 129 -5.46 -6.70 8.86
N GLU A 130 -6.59 -6.15 9.29
CA GLU A 130 -6.74 -4.75 9.68
C GLU A 130 -6.94 -4.60 11.19
N VAL A 131 -6.61 -3.43 11.73
CA VAL A 131 -7.08 -3.06 13.08
C VAL A 131 -8.49 -2.46 12.95
N PRO A 132 -9.54 -3.04 13.56
CA PRO A 132 -10.92 -2.54 13.41
C PRO A 132 -11.09 -1.06 13.78
N GLU A 133 -10.36 -0.60 14.79
CA GLU A 133 -10.32 0.80 15.19
C GLU A 133 -9.86 1.72 14.05
N ARG A 134 -8.87 1.30 13.26
CA ARG A 134 -8.35 2.08 12.14
C ARG A 134 -9.41 2.32 11.08
N GLU A 135 -10.19 1.29 10.73
CA GLU A 135 -11.28 1.44 9.76
C GLU A 135 -12.36 2.36 10.29
N LYS A 136 -12.76 2.19 11.55
CA LYS A 136 -13.75 3.05 12.21
C LYS A 136 -13.32 4.51 12.22
N ILE A 137 -12.10 4.82 12.66
CA ILE A 137 -11.55 6.19 12.65
C ILE A 137 -11.64 6.76 11.25
N ALA A 138 -11.22 5.97 10.27
CA ALA A 138 -11.03 6.49 8.96
C ALA A 138 -12.37 6.62 8.19
N GLU A 139 -13.37 5.79 8.46
CA GLU A 139 -14.77 5.98 8.03
C GLU A 139 -15.41 7.23 8.64
N GLU A 140 -15.22 7.46 9.94
CA GLU A 140 -15.69 8.67 10.63
C GLU A 140 -15.07 9.93 10.00
N GLU A 141 -13.76 9.91 9.78
CA GLU A 141 -13.02 11.04 9.19
C GLU A 141 -13.38 11.27 7.71
N LEU A 142 -13.64 10.21 6.93
CA LEU A 142 -14.17 10.38 5.56
C LEU A 142 -15.50 11.11 5.54
N LYS A 143 -16.42 10.80 6.47
CA LYS A 143 -17.71 11.50 6.57
C LYS A 143 -17.54 12.98 6.92
N ILE A 144 -16.56 13.31 7.78
CA ILE A 144 -16.22 14.71 8.10
C ILE A 144 -15.71 15.42 6.83
N ILE A 145 -14.83 14.78 6.07
CA ILE A 145 -14.29 15.35 4.83
C ILE A 145 -15.39 15.53 3.78
N GLU A 146 -16.23 14.52 3.58
CA GLU A 146 -17.35 14.54 2.64
C GLU A 146 -18.32 15.69 2.98
N ASN A 147 -18.78 15.76 4.22
CA ASN A 147 -19.67 16.84 4.68
C ASN A 147 -19.02 18.22 4.50
N GLY A 148 -17.77 18.37 4.91
CA GLY A 148 -17.04 19.64 4.78
C GLY A 148 -16.88 20.10 3.33
N ILE A 149 -16.82 19.18 2.36
CA ILE A 149 -16.77 19.54 0.94
C ILE A 149 -18.16 19.80 0.37
N SER A 150 -19.17 19.03 0.76
CA SER A 150 -20.56 19.27 0.34
C SER A 150 -21.08 20.64 0.79
N GLU A 151 -20.55 21.20 1.88
CA GLU A 151 -20.80 22.58 2.31
C GLU A 151 -20.15 23.64 1.40
N LEU A 152 -19.05 23.30 0.73
CA LEU A 152 -18.26 24.24 -0.08
C LEU A 152 -18.53 24.15 -1.58
N VAL A 153 -19.01 23.00 -2.05
CA VAL A 153 -19.27 22.72 -3.47
C VAL A 153 -20.64 22.09 -3.61
N LYS A 154 -21.52 22.76 -4.36
CA LYS A 154 -22.89 22.32 -4.57
C LYS A 154 -22.91 21.01 -5.36
N ASN A 155 -23.63 20.00 -4.85
CA ASN A 155 -23.80 18.70 -5.50
C ASN A 155 -22.50 17.93 -5.79
N ALA A 156 -21.42 18.17 -5.02
CA ALA A 156 -20.14 17.49 -5.24
C ALA A 156 -20.28 15.95 -5.19
N VAL A 157 -19.67 15.24 -6.14
CA VAL A 157 -19.52 13.78 -6.07
C VAL A 157 -18.17 13.45 -5.45
N PHE A 158 -18.21 12.69 -4.36
CA PHE A 158 -17.05 12.24 -3.63
C PHE A 158 -16.57 10.88 -4.18
N THR A 159 -15.36 10.82 -4.71
CA THR A 159 -14.76 9.58 -5.22
C THR A 159 -13.48 9.24 -4.47
N ILE A 160 -13.46 8.09 -3.82
CA ILE A 160 -12.26 7.57 -3.15
C ILE A 160 -11.46 6.73 -4.14
N PHE A 161 -10.16 6.98 -4.26
CA PHE A 161 -9.28 6.21 -5.14
C PHE A 161 -7.89 5.97 -4.52
N GLY A 162 -7.08 5.20 -5.24
CA GLY A 162 -5.75 4.78 -4.81
C GLY A 162 -5.79 3.52 -3.94
N SER A 163 -4.80 3.38 -3.08
CA SER A 163 -4.51 2.12 -2.38
C SER A 163 -5.60 1.63 -1.42
N TYR A 164 -6.54 2.48 -0.99
CA TYR A 164 -7.61 2.11 -0.06
C TYR A 164 -8.73 1.28 -0.72
N ASN A 165 -9.13 1.64 -1.94
CA ASN A 165 -10.14 0.92 -2.71
C ASN A 165 -9.52 -0.12 -3.67
N SER A 166 -8.21 -0.34 -3.54
CA SER A 166 -7.50 -1.28 -4.39
C SER A 166 -7.75 -2.72 -3.96
N LYS A 167 -7.96 -3.64 -4.92
CA LYS A 167 -8.05 -5.08 -4.65
C LYS A 167 -6.78 -5.70 -4.09
N VAL A 168 -5.65 -5.02 -4.25
CA VAL A 168 -4.34 -5.40 -3.70
C VAL A 168 -3.98 -4.55 -2.47
N ARG A 169 -4.98 -3.96 -1.81
CA ARG A 169 -4.82 -3.26 -0.52
C ARG A 169 -4.12 -4.17 0.47
N ARG A 170 -3.11 -3.61 1.14
CA ARG A 170 -2.39 -4.21 2.25
C ARG A 170 -2.45 -3.25 3.42
N ASN A 171 -2.89 -3.72 4.57
CA ASN A 171 -3.17 -2.85 5.69
C ASN A 171 -1.87 -2.39 6.34
N GLY A 172 -1.78 -1.09 6.60
CA GLY A 172 -0.55 -0.46 7.07
C GLY A 172 0.55 -0.25 6.02
N PHE A 173 0.39 -0.78 4.80
CA PHE A 173 1.43 -0.77 3.75
C PHE A 173 1.11 0.08 2.53
N SER A 174 -0.04 0.77 2.52
CA SER A 174 -0.52 1.71 1.50
C SER A 174 0.37 2.97 1.37
N ASP A 175 0.24 3.68 0.24
CA ASP A 175 1.38 4.24 -0.51
C ASP A 175 2.27 5.35 0.09
N ILE A 176 3.51 5.32 -0.42
CA ILE A 176 4.55 6.33 -0.28
C ILE A 176 4.24 7.48 -1.26
N VAL A 177 3.90 8.67 -0.76
CA VAL A 177 4.05 9.93 -1.50
C VAL A 177 5.10 10.81 -0.81
N SER A 178 6.05 11.29 -1.61
CA SER A 178 7.28 11.89 -1.13
C SER A 178 7.08 13.28 -0.50
N SER A 179 6.91 13.32 0.81
CA SER A 179 7.64 14.24 1.70
C SER A 179 7.65 13.64 3.11
N GLY A 180 8.68 12.84 3.38
CA GLY A 180 9.16 12.60 4.74
C GLY A 180 8.27 11.87 5.76
N TYR A 181 7.11 11.30 5.45
CA TYR A 181 6.37 10.44 6.41
C TYR A 181 5.61 9.33 5.68
N HIS A 182 5.64 8.11 6.24
CA HIS A 182 4.97 6.93 5.66
C HIS A 182 3.49 7.00 6.02
N ARG A 183 2.58 7.04 5.05
CA ARG A 183 1.16 7.27 5.30
C ARG A 183 0.37 6.17 4.62
N VAL A 184 -0.67 5.65 5.27
CA VAL A 184 -1.76 5.02 4.51
C VAL A 184 -2.57 6.16 3.94
N GLN A 185 -2.43 6.37 2.65
CA GLN A 185 -2.97 7.53 1.96
C GLN A 185 -4.29 7.15 1.29
N ARG A 186 -5.34 7.88 1.65
CA ARG A 186 -6.61 7.88 0.94
C ARG A 186 -6.60 9.08 0.02
N VAL A 187 -6.65 8.85 -1.29
CA VAL A 187 -6.78 9.97 -2.21
C VAL A 187 -8.25 10.13 -2.53
N VAL A 188 -8.78 11.31 -2.25
CA VAL A 188 -10.16 11.70 -2.50
C VAL A 188 -10.13 12.60 -3.73
N CYS A 189 -10.84 12.20 -4.78
CA CYS A 189 -11.11 13.04 -5.94
C CYS A 189 -12.55 13.53 -5.85
N PHE A 190 -12.75 14.80 -6.15
CA PHE A 190 -14.06 15.36 -6.43
C PHE A 190 -14.29 15.43 -7.93
N GLN A 191 -15.37 14.80 -8.38
CA GLN A 191 -15.87 14.88 -9.75
C GLN A 191 -17.28 15.43 -9.67
N ASP A 192 -17.72 16.19 -10.67
CA ASP A 192 -19.14 16.46 -10.82
C ASP A 192 -19.62 15.56 -11.96
N LEU A 193 -20.18 14.41 -11.60
CA LEU A 193 -20.85 13.54 -12.57
C LEU A 193 -22.23 14.17 -12.81
N ALA A 194 -22.31 14.95 -13.89
CA ALA A 194 -23.47 15.71 -14.31
C ALA A 194 -24.78 14.90 -14.16
N VAL A 195 -25.64 15.31 -13.23
CA VAL A 195 -27.07 15.00 -13.31
C VAL A 195 -27.72 16.16 -14.04
N SER A 196 -28.11 15.88 -15.28
CA SER A 196 -28.88 16.70 -16.21
C SER A 196 -29.49 17.96 -15.58
N SER A 197 -28.74 19.06 -15.57
CA SER A 197 -29.38 20.37 -15.56
C SER A 197 -29.21 20.87 -16.98
N THR A 198 -30.35 20.98 -17.67
CA THR A 198 -30.44 21.80 -18.87
C THR A 198 -29.71 23.12 -18.58
N PRO A 199 -28.79 23.57 -19.45
CA PRO A 199 -28.09 24.82 -19.23
C PRO A 199 -29.14 25.93 -19.22
N SER A 200 -29.42 26.48 -18.05
CA SER A 200 -30.14 27.74 -17.96
C SER A 200 -29.15 28.82 -18.40
N ASP A 201 -29.45 29.44 -19.54
CA ASP A 201 -28.67 30.51 -20.13
C ASP A 201 -28.32 31.61 -19.09
N ARG A 202 -27.02 31.89 -18.96
CA ARG A 202 -26.32 32.75 -17.98
C ARG A 202 -26.12 32.15 -16.59
N ILE A 203 -25.00 31.44 -16.43
CA ILE A 203 -24.43 31.16 -15.11
C ILE A 203 -23.44 32.29 -14.80
N ASP A 204 -23.78 33.12 -13.82
CA ASP A 204 -22.93 34.19 -13.31
C ASP A 204 -21.78 33.56 -12.51
N VAL A 205 -20.63 33.38 -13.15
CA VAL A 205 -19.41 32.84 -12.53
C VAL A 205 -18.76 33.98 -11.76
N ARG A 206 -18.65 33.85 -10.44
CA ARG A 206 -17.96 34.85 -9.61
C ARG A 206 -16.49 34.98 -10.06
N PRO A 207 -15.84 36.14 -9.89
CA PRO A 207 -14.41 36.21 -10.08
C PRO A 207 -13.69 35.31 -9.07
N VAL A 208 -12.71 34.52 -9.51
CA VAL A 208 -11.96 33.62 -8.62
C VAL A 208 -11.30 34.38 -7.46
N ASP A 209 -10.84 35.62 -7.70
CA ASP A 209 -10.25 36.48 -6.69
C ASP A 209 -11.19 36.75 -5.51
N MET A 210 -12.50 36.88 -5.77
CA MET A 210 -13.50 37.08 -4.72
C MET A 210 -13.53 35.91 -3.74
N ILE A 211 -13.35 34.69 -4.25
CA ILE A 211 -13.36 33.45 -3.45
C ILE A 211 -12.00 33.27 -2.75
N ILE A 212 -10.89 33.65 -3.40
CA ILE A 212 -9.56 33.55 -2.80
C ILE A 212 -9.37 34.54 -1.65
N GLU A 213 -9.85 35.78 -1.82
CA GLU A 213 -9.77 36.86 -0.84
C GLU A 213 -10.74 36.64 0.33
N ASN A 214 -11.92 36.08 0.05
CA ASN A 214 -12.91 35.76 1.08
C ASN A 214 -13.48 34.33 0.97
N PRO A 215 -12.69 33.29 1.32
CA PRO A 215 -13.13 31.89 1.18
C PRO A 215 -14.41 31.55 1.97
N LYS A 216 -14.68 32.28 3.07
CA LYS A 216 -15.88 32.08 3.89
C LYS A 216 -17.18 32.32 3.12
N CYS A 217 -17.13 33.07 2.02
CA CYS A 217 -18.30 33.23 1.15
C CYS A 217 -18.81 31.89 0.58
N LEU A 218 -17.97 30.85 0.55
CA LEU A 218 -18.37 29.51 0.12
C LEU A 218 -19.34 28.82 1.07
N LEU A 219 -19.35 29.19 2.36
CA LEU A 219 -20.31 28.63 3.33
C LEU A 219 -21.72 29.20 3.12
N GLU A 220 -21.83 30.43 2.63
CA GLU A 220 -23.11 31.07 2.31
C GLU A 220 -23.57 30.73 0.89
N THR A 221 -22.61 30.70 -0.05
CA THR A 221 -22.85 30.42 -1.47
C THR A 221 -21.78 29.46 -1.98
N PRO A 222 -22.02 28.15 -1.88
CA PRO A 222 -21.11 27.11 -2.35
C PRO A 222 -20.73 27.28 -3.82
N LEU A 223 -19.60 26.72 -4.24
CA LEU A 223 -19.21 26.69 -5.64
C LEU A 223 -20.28 25.97 -6.45
N SER A 224 -20.76 26.64 -7.50
CA SER A 224 -21.59 25.99 -8.52
C SER A 224 -20.73 25.16 -9.47
N HIS A 225 -21.38 24.29 -10.24
CA HIS A 225 -20.73 23.50 -11.29
C HIS A 225 -19.89 24.36 -12.24
N ALA A 226 -20.46 25.44 -12.78
CA ALA A 226 -19.74 26.29 -13.73
C ALA A 226 -18.51 26.94 -13.11
N GLU A 227 -18.61 27.39 -11.85
CA GLU A 227 -17.50 27.99 -11.12
C GLU A 227 -16.37 26.96 -10.90
N PHE A 228 -16.71 25.77 -10.43
CA PHE A 228 -15.76 24.70 -10.12
C PHE A 228 -14.93 24.25 -11.33
N TYR A 229 -15.51 24.25 -12.54
CA TYR A 229 -14.79 23.91 -13.78
C TYR A 229 -14.15 25.11 -14.49
N SER A 230 -14.57 26.33 -14.17
CA SER A 230 -13.98 27.55 -14.75
C SER A 230 -12.70 28.01 -14.06
N TYR A 231 -12.49 27.62 -12.79
CA TYR A 231 -11.34 28.05 -12.01
C TYR A 231 -10.15 27.09 -12.13
N PRO A 232 -8.91 27.62 -12.01
CA PRO A 232 -7.74 26.76 -11.89
C PRO A 232 -7.82 25.84 -10.65
N PRO A 233 -7.49 24.54 -10.77
CA PRO A 233 -7.56 23.59 -9.65
C PRO A 233 -6.80 24.04 -8.40
N GLU A 234 -5.66 24.70 -8.57
CA GLU A 234 -4.84 25.24 -7.48
C GLU A 234 -5.56 26.32 -6.67
N GLU A 235 -6.42 27.12 -7.30
CA GLU A 235 -7.18 28.16 -6.61
C GLU A 235 -8.38 27.57 -5.87
N VAL A 236 -9.06 26.58 -6.47
CA VAL A 236 -10.12 25.82 -5.81
C VAL A 236 -9.58 25.10 -4.56
N ILE A 237 -8.43 24.42 -4.70
CA ILE A 237 -7.75 23.75 -3.56
C ILE A 237 -7.32 24.75 -2.50
N ARG A 238 -6.82 25.92 -2.89
CA ARG A 238 -6.44 26.98 -1.96
C ARG A 238 -7.65 27.50 -1.18
N ALA A 239 -8.79 27.71 -1.84
CA ALA A 239 -10.02 28.13 -1.19
C ALA A 239 -10.53 27.08 -0.19
N ILE A 240 -10.62 25.81 -0.61
CA ILE A 240 -11.00 24.68 0.26
C ILE A 240 -10.08 24.61 1.49
N TYR A 241 -8.77 24.66 1.28
CA TYR A 241 -7.80 24.63 2.38
C TYR A 241 -8.01 25.76 3.39
N LYS A 242 -8.25 27.00 2.92
CA LYS A 242 -8.52 28.14 3.81
C LYS A 242 -9.83 27.96 4.58
N CYS A 243 -10.88 27.45 3.95
CA CYS A 243 -12.14 27.14 4.64
C CYS A 243 -11.94 26.08 5.74
N PHE A 244 -11.16 25.04 5.46
CA PHE A 244 -10.85 24.02 6.47
C PHE A 244 -9.99 24.55 7.62
N LEU A 245 -9.04 25.44 7.33
CA LEU A 245 -8.28 26.12 8.37
C LEU A 245 -9.16 26.94 9.32
N ASP A 246 -10.30 27.47 8.86
CA ASP A 246 -11.23 28.23 9.70
C ASP A 246 -12.33 27.36 10.34
N ASN A 247 -12.36 26.06 10.04
CA ASN A 247 -13.36 25.13 10.55
C ASN A 247 -12.85 24.38 11.79
N GLU A 248 -13.48 24.59 12.95
CA GLU A 248 -13.08 23.99 14.23
C GLU A 248 -13.07 22.45 14.20
N VAL A 249 -13.99 21.82 13.46
CA VAL A 249 -14.04 20.35 13.34
C VAL A 249 -12.79 19.86 12.62
N PHE A 250 -12.39 20.50 11.53
CA PHE A 250 -11.19 20.13 10.78
C PHE A 250 -9.91 20.40 11.59
N GLN A 251 -9.80 21.55 12.24
CA GLN A 251 -8.64 21.88 13.10
C GLN A 251 -8.43 20.85 14.22
N ASN A 252 -9.53 20.38 14.84
CA ASN A 252 -9.46 19.42 15.94
C ASN A 252 -9.15 17.99 15.47
N ARG A 253 -9.40 17.67 14.21
CA ARG A 253 -9.29 16.29 13.66
C ARG A 253 -8.08 16.07 12.78
N PHE A 254 -7.58 17.12 12.14
CA PHE A 254 -6.56 17.00 11.12
C PHE A 254 -5.45 18.03 11.28
N LYS A 255 -4.23 17.57 11.04
CA LYS A 255 -3.12 18.45 10.66
C LYS A 255 -3.16 18.64 9.15
N MET A 256 -3.26 19.88 8.69
CA MET A 256 -3.56 20.20 7.30
C MET A 256 -2.40 20.92 6.62
N ARG A 257 -2.22 20.67 5.32
CA ARG A 257 -1.28 21.40 4.45
C ARG A 257 -1.78 21.39 3.01
N ALA A 258 -1.47 22.43 2.25
CA ALA A 258 -1.75 22.46 0.81
C ALA A 258 -0.47 22.24 0.00
N HIS A 259 -0.60 21.54 -1.12
CA HIS A 259 0.43 21.41 -2.14
C HIS A 259 -0.18 21.82 -3.48
N LEU A 260 0.33 22.88 -4.11
CA LEU A 260 -0.34 23.56 -5.22
C LEU A 260 0.38 23.40 -6.57
N VAL A 261 1.25 22.40 -6.71
CA VAL A 261 2.05 22.18 -7.93
C VAL A 261 1.79 20.79 -8.51
N GLU A 262 1.91 20.66 -9.84
CA GLU A 262 1.63 19.47 -10.67
C GLU A 262 0.20 18.91 -10.54
N THR A 263 -0.18 18.44 -9.36
CA THR A 263 -1.54 18.04 -8.99
C THR A 263 -1.89 18.72 -7.66
N PRO A 264 -2.65 19.83 -7.69
CA PRO A 264 -3.01 20.55 -6.49
C PRO A 264 -3.84 19.69 -5.53
N ILE A 265 -3.42 19.63 -4.26
CA ILE A 265 -4.06 18.84 -3.21
C ILE A 265 -4.09 19.54 -1.85
N VAL A 266 -5.11 19.21 -1.05
CA VAL A 266 -5.11 19.42 0.40
C VAL A 266 -4.74 18.10 1.07
N MET A 267 -3.66 18.07 1.85
CA MET A 267 -3.28 16.90 2.63
C MET A 267 -3.76 17.06 4.07
N LEU A 268 -4.46 16.05 4.58
CA LEU A 268 -4.98 15.95 5.94
C LEU A 268 -4.34 14.76 6.64
N ASP A 269 -3.70 14.98 7.78
CA ASP A 269 -3.19 13.91 8.64
C ASP A 269 -4.07 13.79 9.87
N SER A 270 -4.62 12.60 10.14
CA SER A 270 -5.43 12.35 11.33
C SER A 270 -4.62 12.66 12.60
N THR A 271 -5.24 13.36 13.54
CA THR A 271 -4.68 13.63 14.88
C THR A 271 -5.28 12.74 15.96
N LYS A 272 -6.28 11.90 15.62
CA LYS A 272 -7.06 11.12 16.59
C LYS A 272 -6.20 10.10 17.36
N VAL A 273 -5.31 9.41 16.64
CA VAL A 273 -4.30 8.49 17.22
C VAL A 273 -2.97 8.79 16.54
N PRO A 274 -2.07 9.59 17.13
CA PRO A 274 -0.85 10.09 16.47
C PRO A 274 0.07 9.01 15.87
N GLU A 275 0.11 7.82 16.47
CA GLU A 275 0.93 6.69 16.04
C GLU A 275 0.30 5.91 14.87
N MET A 276 -1.01 6.09 14.65
CA MET A 276 -1.77 5.46 13.58
C MET A 276 -1.68 6.35 12.33
N LYS A 277 -1.06 5.83 11.28
CA LYS A 277 -0.71 6.65 10.10
C LYS A 277 -1.85 6.70 9.11
N ILE A 278 -2.89 7.46 9.42
CA ILE A 278 -4.03 7.73 8.54
C ILE A 278 -3.86 9.13 7.94
N GLY A 279 -3.85 9.21 6.62
CA GLY A 279 -3.80 10.48 5.90
C GLY A 279 -4.69 10.48 4.67
N TYR A 280 -5.09 11.68 4.28
CA TYR A 280 -5.98 11.95 3.15
C TYR A 280 -5.35 13.00 2.25
N ASP A 281 -5.42 12.77 0.95
CA ASP A 281 -5.07 13.76 -0.06
C ASP A 281 -6.34 14.09 -0.84
N ILE A 282 -6.78 15.34 -0.78
CA ILE A 282 -7.96 15.83 -1.47
C ILE A 282 -7.52 16.54 -2.75
N SER A 283 -8.01 16.08 -3.90
CA SER A 283 -7.81 16.68 -5.21
C SER A 283 -9.16 17.03 -5.84
N VAL A 284 -9.17 18.01 -6.74
CA VAL A 284 -10.36 18.42 -7.51
C VAL A 284 -10.12 18.17 -8.99
N ASN A 285 -11.17 17.80 -9.74
CA ASN A 285 -11.12 17.59 -11.19
C ASN A 285 -10.04 16.58 -11.65
N ASN A 286 -9.78 15.55 -10.83
CA ASN A 286 -8.69 14.61 -11.06
C ASN A 286 -9.17 13.21 -11.49
N GLN A 287 -10.02 13.17 -12.53
CA GLN A 287 -10.55 11.92 -13.10
C GLN A 287 -9.45 10.95 -13.52
N ILE A 288 -8.37 11.48 -14.08
CA ILE A 288 -7.28 10.67 -14.58
C ILE A 288 -6.63 9.83 -13.48
N SER A 289 -6.49 10.35 -12.26
CA SER A 289 -5.95 9.56 -11.14
C SER A 289 -6.94 8.52 -10.61
N VAL A 290 -8.25 8.78 -10.67
CA VAL A 290 -9.28 7.78 -10.37
C VAL A 290 -9.19 6.61 -11.35
N GLU A 291 -9.12 6.90 -12.64
CA GLU A 291 -8.99 5.88 -13.68
C GLU A 291 -7.67 5.10 -13.57
N LYS A 292 -6.56 5.76 -13.25
CA LYS A 292 -5.27 5.10 -13.00
C LYS A 292 -5.33 4.10 -11.86
N ALA A 293 -6.05 4.43 -10.78
CA ALA A 293 -6.25 3.51 -9.68
C ALA A 293 -7.16 2.33 -10.07
N GLN A 294 -8.17 2.60 -10.91
CA GLN A 294 -9.10 1.58 -11.39
C GLN A 294 -8.46 0.57 -12.35
N ILE A 295 -7.51 0.99 -13.20
CA ILE A 295 -6.77 0.08 -14.11
C ILE A 295 -6.23 -1.14 -13.40
N LEU A 296 -5.66 -0.97 -12.20
CA LEU A 296 -5.13 -2.09 -11.44
C LEU A 296 -6.24 -3.05 -11.02
N ASN A 297 -7.37 -2.53 -10.54
CA ASN A 297 -8.51 -3.35 -10.15
C ASN A 297 -9.06 -4.11 -11.35
N ASP A 298 -9.25 -3.46 -12.49
CA ASP A 298 -9.73 -4.07 -13.73
C ASP A 298 -8.76 -5.17 -14.21
N PHE A 299 -7.46 -4.91 -14.13
CA PHE A 299 -6.42 -5.87 -14.49
C PHE A 299 -6.41 -7.12 -13.61
N ILE A 300 -6.63 -6.96 -12.30
CA ILE A 300 -6.76 -8.08 -11.37
C ILE A 300 -8.09 -8.82 -11.59
N GLU A 301 -9.19 -8.11 -11.85
CA GLU A 301 -10.51 -8.70 -12.12
C GLU A 301 -10.57 -9.52 -13.40
N ALA A 302 -9.78 -9.13 -14.40
CA ALA A 302 -9.71 -9.82 -15.67
C ALA A 302 -9.00 -11.18 -15.60
N ASP A 303 -8.28 -11.47 -14.51
CA ASP A 303 -7.67 -12.79 -14.28
C ASP A 303 -8.71 -13.83 -13.88
N MET A 304 -8.88 -14.83 -14.75
CA MET A 304 -9.82 -15.94 -14.61
C MET A 304 -9.21 -17.18 -13.94
N SER A 305 -7.99 -17.09 -13.41
CA SER A 305 -7.34 -18.19 -12.69
C SER A 305 -8.04 -18.53 -11.37
N ASP A 306 -7.84 -19.76 -10.90
CA ASP A 306 -8.42 -20.20 -9.64
C ASP A 306 -7.88 -19.37 -8.46
N GLY A 307 -8.78 -18.88 -7.61
CA GLY A 307 -8.44 -18.00 -6.50
C GLY A 307 -7.91 -16.60 -6.88
N ASN A 308 -7.96 -16.20 -8.17
CA ASN A 308 -7.40 -14.94 -8.68
C ASN A 308 -5.91 -14.79 -8.30
N LYS A 309 -5.07 -15.65 -8.90
CA LYS A 309 -3.63 -15.71 -8.60
C LYS A 309 -2.92 -14.39 -8.87
N MET A 310 -3.38 -13.59 -9.84
CA MET A 310 -2.77 -12.31 -10.11
C MET A 310 -2.83 -11.36 -8.90
N ARG A 311 -3.93 -11.37 -8.15
CA ARG A 311 -4.04 -10.59 -6.89
C ARG A 311 -2.93 -10.97 -5.92
N SER A 312 -2.73 -12.27 -5.69
CA SER A 312 -1.72 -12.79 -4.77
C SER A 312 -0.31 -12.44 -5.21
N VAL A 313 0.00 -12.59 -6.51
CA VAL A 313 1.30 -12.24 -7.07
C VAL A 313 1.60 -10.75 -6.95
N ALA A 314 0.64 -9.88 -7.27
CA ALA A 314 0.84 -8.44 -7.16
C ALA A 314 1.12 -8.02 -5.71
N MET A 315 0.38 -8.59 -4.76
CA MET A 315 0.61 -8.34 -3.33
C MET A 315 1.95 -8.89 -2.86
N PHE A 316 2.33 -10.10 -3.30
CA PHE A 316 3.60 -10.75 -2.98
C PHE A 316 4.78 -9.91 -3.46
N ILE A 317 4.82 -9.49 -4.73
CA ILE A 317 5.97 -8.77 -5.30
C ILE A 317 6.16 -7.43 -4.60
N VAL A 318 5.08 -6.71 -4.30
CA VAL A 318 5.23 -5.45 -3.57
C VAL A 318 5.61 -5.69 -2.09
N HIS A 319 5.26 -6.84 -1.50
CA HIS A 319 5.73 -7.22 -0.16
C HIS A 319 7.22 -7.64 -0.19
N TRP A 320 7.63 -8.43 -1.18
CA TRP A 320 9.03 -8.77 -1.50
C TRP A 320 9.88 -7.50 -1.67
N ALA A 321 9.40 -6.51 -2.41
CA ALA A 321 10.11 -5.24 -2.59
C ALA A 321 10.28 -4.47 -1.25
N LYS A 322 9.33 -4.59 -0.32
CA LYS A 322 9.42 -3.97 1.02
C LYS A 322 10.38 -4.72 1.94
N THR A 323 10.30 -6.05 2.01
CA THR A 323 11.21 -6.86 2.83
C THR A 323 12.66 -6.70 2.38
N ASN A 324 12.90 -6.65 1.06
CA ASN A 324 14.21 -6.48 0.44
C ASN A 324 14.69 -5.01 0.33
N LYS A 325 14.04 -4.07 1.04
CA LYS A 325 14.44 -2.66 1.13
C LYS A 325 14.55 -1.93 -0.22
N LEU A 326 13.78 -2.34 -1.23
CA LEU A 326 13.53 -1.52 -2.42
C LEU A 326 12.46 -0.46 -2.13
N LEU A 327 11.44 -0.86 -1.36
CA LEU A 327 10.37 -0.01 -0.83
C LEU A 327 10.47 0.04 0.70
N GLY A 328 9.99 1.13 1.30
CA GLY A 328 9.91 1.24 2.76
C GLY A 328 8.68 0.54 3.34
N GLY A 329 8.84 -0.06 4.52
CA GLY A 329 7.72 -0.60 5.30
C GLY A 329 6.97 0.47 6.10
N ALA A 330 6.09 0.03 7.00
CA ALA A 330 5.18 0.86 7.78
C ALA A 330 5.84 1.39 9.05
N TYR A 331 6.67 0.58 9.69
CA TYR A 331 7.33 0.84 10.97
C TYR A 331 8.67 1.58 10.80
N ALA A 332 9.22 2.11 11.90
CA ALA A 332 10.40 2.99 11.88
C ALA A 332 11.70 2.26 11.50
N ASP A 333 11.84 1.02 11.96
CA ASP A 333 12.90 0.07 11.62
C ASP A 333 12.77 -0.49 10.19
N GLU A 334 11.60 -0.35 9.58
CA GLU A 334 11.36 -0.78 8.20
C GLU A 334 11.59 0.31 7.16
N LYS A 335 11.96 1.52 7.61
CA LYS A 335 12.22 2.67 6.75
C LYS A 335 13.47 2.44 5.91
N LEU A 336 13.46 2.99 4.70
CA LEU A 336 14.67 3.02 3.89
C LEU A 336 15.62 4.09 4.42
N VAL A 337 16.87 3.70 4.62
CA VAL A 337 17.97 4.65 4.86
C VAL A 337 18.22 5.49 3.61
N VAL A 338 18.23 4.83 2.44
CA VAL A 338 18.41 5.47 1.12
C VAL A 338 17.08 5.42 0.35
N LYS A 339 16.59 6.57 -0.10
CA LYS A 339 15.32 6.64 -0.85
C LYS A 339 15.56 6.49 -2.35
N PHE A 340 15.33 5.29 -2.87
CA PHE A 340 15.48 4.97 -4.30
C PHE A 340 14.39 5.52 -5.23
N LYS A 341 13.32 6.09 -4.65
CA LYS A 341 12.17 6.68 -5.36
C LYS A 341 11.34 5.70 -6.21
N PHE A 342 11.53 4.39 -6.02
CA PHE A 342 10.51 3.41 -6.35
C PHE A 342 9.25 3.62 -5.48
N ASN A 343 8.10 3.33 -6.06
CA ASN A 343 6.81 3.30 -5.38
C ASN A 343 6.02 2.06 -5.82
N SER A 344 4.92 1.74 -5.14
CA SER A 344 4.13 0.55 -5.47
C SER A 344 3.52 0.65 -6.87
N TYR A 345 3.14 1.84 -7.31
CA TYR A 345 2.56 2.08 -8.64
C TYR A 345 3.53 1.67 -9.76
N ILE A 346 4.82 2.01 -9.64
CA ILE A 346 5.87 1.55 -10.56
C ILE A 346 5.90 0.01 -10.58
N ILE A 347 6.01 -0.65 -9.43
CA ILE A 347 6.10 -2.11 -9.33
C ILE A 347 4.87 -2.80 -9.94
N ILE A 348 3.68 -2.25 -9.72
CA ILE A 348 2.43 -2.75 -10.30
C ILE A 348 2.45 -2.65 -11.82
N HIS A 349 2.90 -1.53 -12.39
CA HIS A 349 3.02 -1.39 -13.83
C HIS A 349 4.07 -2.32 -14.43
N LEU A 350 5.13 -2.67 -13.69
CA LEU A 350 6.06 -3.73 -14.13
C LEU A 350 5.35 -5.08 -14.25
N ILE A 351 4.46 -5.41 -13.32
CA ILE A 351 3.68 -6.65 -13.35
C ILE A 351 2.73 -6.65 -14.56
N ILE A 352 1.97 -5.58 -14.76
CA ILE A 352 1.03 -5.43 -15.89
C ILE A 352 1.78 -5.57 -17.22
N HIS A 353 2.88 -4.83 -17.38
CA HIS A 353 3.72 -4.92 -18.56
C HIS A 353 4.24 -6.35 -18.79
N PHE A 354 4.82 -6.98 -17.76
CA PHE A 354 5.37 -8.33 -17.88
C PHE A 354 4.31 -9.37 -18.26
N VAL A 355 3.13 -9.33 -17.66
CA VAL A 355 2.02 -10.25 -18.00
C VAL A 355 1.63 -10.12 -19.47
N GLN A 356 1.52 -8.89 -19.98
CA GLN A 356 1.21 -8.68 -21.40
C GLN A 356 2.31 -9.22 -22.32
N ILE A 357 3.58 -9.05 -21.94
CA ILE A 357 4.74 -9.62 -22.66
C ILE A 357 4.70 -11.14 -22.64
N ALA A 358 4.47 -11.76 -21.48
CA ALA A 358 4.40 -13.21 -21.34
C ALA A 358 3.24 -13.82 -22.14
N LEU A 359 2.10 -13.13 -22.19
CA LEU A 359 0.95 -13.48 -23.02
C LEU A 359 1.14 -13.14 -24.51
N ASN A 360 2.19 -12.39 -24.85
CA ASN A 360 2.41 -11.80 -26.17
C ASN A 360 1.14 -11.14 -26.72
N LYS A 361 0.43 -10.41 -25.86
CA LYS A 361 -0.87 -9.82 -26.16
C LYS A 361 -1.04 -8.50 -25.42
N LEU A 362 -1.52 -7.47 -26.13
CA LEU A 362 -2.02 -6.25 -25.51
C LEU A 362 -3.35 -6.56 -24.79
N ILE A 363 -3.32 -6.57 -23.46
CA ILE A 363 -4.47 -6.91 -22.62
C ILE A 363 -5.06 -5.64 -22.02
N LEU A 364 -4.20 -4.73 -21.57
CA LEU A 364 -4.57 -3.39 -21.16
C LEU A 364 -4.38 -2.44 -22.35
N ASP A 365 -5.48 -2.01 -22.96
CA ASP A 365 -5.50 -0.99 -24.02
C ASP A 365 -6.18 0.28 -23.52
N THR A 366 -5.38 1.24 -23.05
CA THR A 366 -5.86 2.51 -22.50
C THR A 366 -6.49 3.45 -23.53
N ARG A 367 -6.51 3.07 -24.82
CA ARG A 367 -7.25 3.79 -25.88
C ARG A 367 -8.72 3.39 -25.95
N LYS A 368 -9.09 2.25 -25.35
CA LYS A 368 -10.48 1.80 -25.24
C LYS A 368 -11.19 2.52 -24.09
N ASN A 369 -12.52 2.46 -24.10
CA ASN A 369 -13.32 2.95 -22.99
C ASN A 369 -12.96 2.25 -21.66
N PRO A 370 -13.15 2.92 -20.50
CA PRO A 370 -12.90 2.36 -19.18
C PRO A 370 -13.42 0.93 -18.97
N GLU A 371 -14.63 0.65 -19.39
CA GLU A 371 -15.29 -0.66 -19.23
C GLU A 371 -14.70 -1.80 -20.07
N ASP A 372 -13.99 -1.47 -21.16
CA ASP A 372 -13.50 -2.43 -22.15
C ASP A 372 -11.96 -2.46 -22.26
N ARG A 373 -11.25 -1.67 -21.44
CA ARG A 373 -9.80 -1.48 -21.58
C ARG A 373 -8.97 -2.67 -21.15
N VAL A 374 -9.54 -3.63 -20.41
CA VAL A 374 -8.83 -4.84 -19.98
C VAL A 374 -9.51 -6.08 -20.55
N ASP A 375 -8.83 -6.78 -21.45
CA ASP A 375 -9.26 -8.09 -21.93
C ASP A 375 -9.11 -9.16 -20.82
N ARG A 376 -10.03 -10.12 -20.76
CA ARG A 376 -9.88 -11.29 -19.85
C ARG A 376 -8.65 -12.12 -20.23
N TYR A 377 -7.97 -12.65 -19.23
CA TYR A 377 -6.86 -13.60 -19.36
C TYR A 377 -6.91 -14.65 -18.25
N ASN A 378 -6.07 -15.67 -18.32
CA ASN A 378 -6.00 -16.69 -17.28
C ASN A 378 -4.53 -16.92 -16.91
N PHE A 379 -4.16 -16.57 -15.67
CA PHE A 379 -2.82 -16.77 -15.15
C PHE A 379 -2.34 -18.23 -15.29
N ASP A 380 -3.20 -19.21 -14.98
CA ASP A 380 -2.85 -20.64 -15.02
C ASP A 380 -2.59 -21.15 -16.44
N GLY A 381 -3.09 -20.44 -17.46
CA GLY A 381 -2.82 -20.74 -18.86
C GLY A 381 -1.43 -20.28 -19.34
N VAL A 382 -0.73 -19.47 -18.54
CA VAL A 382 0.54 -18.81 -18.90
C VAL A 382 1.66 -19.23 -17.96
N PHE A 383 1.35 -19.32 -16.67
CA PHE A 383 2.30 -19.60 -15.60
C PHE A 383 1.82 -20.84 -14.85
N SER A 384 2.74 -21.77 -14.59
CA SER A 384 2.40 -23.01 -13.86
C SER A 384 1.99 -22.74 -12.41
N ASP A 385 2.65 -21.78 -11.78
CA ASP A 385 2.50 -21.44 -10.36
C ASP A 385 3.09 -20.05 -10.06
N TYR A 386 2.96 -19.61 -8.81
CA TYR A 386 3.46 -18.32 -8.33
C TYR A 386 4.98 -18.15 -8.48
N MET A 387 5.75 -19.21 -8.24
CA MET A 387 7.22 -19.14 -8.27
C MET A 387 7.74 -19.16 -9.70
N ASN A 388 7.08 -19.89 -10.59
CA ASN A 388 7.34 -19.85 -12.01
C ASN A 388 7.09 -18.46 -12.60
N PHE A 389 5.97 -17.81 -12.23
CA PHE A 389 5.74 -16.40 -12.57
C PHE A 389 6.89 -15.52 -12.08
N PHE A 390 7.23 -15.61 -10.78
CA PHE A 390 8.22 -14.71 -10.20
C PHE A 390 9.62 -14.93 -10.78
N LYS A 391 9.97 -16.19 -11.10
CA LYS A 391 11.19 -16.54 -11.79
C LYS A 391 11.24 -15.89 -13.18
N GLN A 392 10.22 -16.06 -14.01
CA GLN A 392 10.19 -15.47 -15.35
C GLN A 392 10.17 -13.93 -15.30
N PHE A 393 9.46 -13.35 -14.32
CA PHE A 393 9.49 -11.91 -14.04
C PHE A 393 10.91 -11.42 -13.74
N CYS A 394 11.65 -12.14 -12.89
CA CYS A 394 13.04 -11.82 -12.57
C CYS A 394 13.95 -11.97 -13.78
N GLU A 395 13.82 -13.06 -14.55
CA GLU A 395 14.61 -13.29 -15.76
C GLU A 395 14.36 -12.21 -16.81
N TYR A 396 13.11 -11.78 -17.00
CA TYR A 396 12.77 -10.72 -17.94
C TYR A 396 13.41 -9.39 -17.55
N TYR A 397 13.19 -8.93 -16.31
CA TYR A 397 13.72 -7.64 -15.90
C TYR A 397 15.23 -7.64 -15.69
N LEU A 398 15.84 -8.76 -15.31
CA LEU A 398 17.30 -8.85 -15.22
C LEU A 398 17.98 -8.60 -16.58
N ASN A 399 17.36 -9.05 -17.67
CA ASN A 399 17.85 -8.89 -19.04
C ASN A 399 17.29 -7.66 -19.75
N PHE A 400 16.52 -6.81 -19.06
CA PHE A 400 15.97 -5.59 -19.64
C PHE A 400 17.08 -4.60 -19.99
N ASP A 401 16.95 -3.89 -21.12
CA ASP A 401 17.87 -2.82 -21.49
C ASP A 401 17.46 -1.51 -20.79
N TYR A 402 17.92 -1.40 -19.55
CA TYR A 402 17.71 -0.22 -18.70
C TYR A 402 18.32 1.06 -19.27
N GLU A 403 19.32 0.97 -20.13
CA GLU A 403 20.04 2.13 -20.64
C GLU A 403 19.24 2.78 -21.76
N ASN A 404 18.80 1.98 -22.73
CA ASN A 404 18.24 2.51 -23.98
C ASN A 404 16.73 2.37 -24.11
N MET A 405 16.08 1.45 -23.37
CA MET A 405 14.67 1.15 -23.56
C MET A 405 13.80 1.77 -22.46
N GLY A 406 12.66 2.32 -22.89
CA GLY A 406 11.56 2.77 -22.05
C GLY A 406 10.31 1.92 -22.28
N ILE A 407 9.45 1.85 -21.27
CA ILE A 407 8.19 1.12 -21.30
C ILE A 407 7.03 2.10 -21.52
N PHE A 408 6.17 1.79 -22.48
CA PHE A 408 4.89 2.46 -22.66
C PHE A 408 3.78 1.44 -22.94
N GLY A 409 2.96 1.16 -21.92
CA GLY A 409 1.97 0.09 -21.97
C GLY A 409 2.63 -1.27 -22.23
N PHE A 410 2.29 -1.92 -23.35
CA PHE A 410 2.90 -3.17 -23.81
C PHE A 410 4.21 -2.97 -24.62
N LYS A 411 4.51 -1.76 -25.06
CA LYS A 411 5.61 -1.51 -26.00
C LYS A 411 6.92 -1.20 -25.29
N LEU A 412 8.01 -1.71 -25.86
CA LEU A 412 9.37 -1.25 -25.59
C LEU A 412 9.79 -0.29 -26.69
N ILE A 413 10.13 0.94 -26.31
CA ILE A 413 10.49 2.03 -27.23
C ILE A 413 11.83 2.60 -26.78
N LYS A 414 12.69 3.06 -27.69
CA LYS A 414 13.91 3.74 -27.27
C LYS A 414 13.57 4.99 -26.47
N LYS A 415 14.32 5.27 -25.40
CA LYS A 415 14.04 6.41 -24.52
C LYS A 415 13.99 7.73 -25.26
N SER A 416 14.92 7.97 -26.18
CA SER A 416 14.94 9.20 -27.00
C SER A 416 13.70 9.35 -27.87
N GLU A 417 13.26 8.26 -28.50
CA GLU A 417 12.06 8.23 -29.36
C GLU A 417 10.79 8.45 -28.50
N LEU A 418 10.74 7.83 -27.31
CA LEU A 418 9.62 7.98 -26.38
C LEU A 418 9.56 9.37 -25.75
N ALA A 419 10.71 9.96 -25.43
CA ALA A 419 10.82 11.30 -24.88
C ALA A 419 10.35 12.37 -25.87
N GLU A 420 10.74 12.22 -27.14
CA GLU A 420 10.28 13.09 -28.22
C GLU A 420 8.79 12.92 -28.50
N ALA A 421 8.31 11.67 -28.64
CA ALA A 421 6.93 11.39 -29.02
C ALA A 421 5.91 11.84 -27.96
N GLU A 422 6.22 11.63 -26.67
CA GLU A 422 5.28 11.88 -25.57
C GLU A 422 5.63 13.15 -24.76
N ASN A 423 6.64 13.92 -25.19
CA ASN A 423 7.13 15.11 -24.48
C ASN A 423 7.44 14.84 -22.99
N VAL A 424 8.06 13.69 -22.71
CA VAL A 424 8.43 13.26 -21.35
C VAL A 424 9.92 13.43 -21.12
N LYS A 425 10.30 13.71 -19.87
CA LYS A 425 11.72 13.76 -19.49
C LYS A 425 12.30 12.35 -19.43
N GLU A 426 13.46 12.17 -20.04
CA GLU A 426 14.25 10.95 -19.88
C GLU A 426 14.70 10.76 -18.43
N SER A 427 14.86 9.50 -18.06
CA SER A 427 15.36 9.09 -16.76
C SER A 427 16.10 7.75 -16.84
N PRO A 428 16.93 7.42 -15.82
CA PRO A 428 17.66 6.17 -15.77
C PRO A 428 16.76 4.93 -15.93
N TRP A 429 15.56 4.97 -15.34
CA TRP A 429 14.47 4.03 -15.62
C TRP A 429 13.32 4.83 -16.22
N MET A 430 12.80 4.44 -17.39
CA MET A 430 11.77 5.19 -18.10
C MET A 430 10.53 4.33 -18.31
N MET A 431 9.44 4.72 -17.66
CA MET A 431 8.14 4.10 -17.79
C MET A 431 7.10 5.20 -17.84
N VAL A 432 6.37 5.25 -18.95
CA VAL A 432 5.35 6.26 -19.21
C VAL A 432 4.00 5.76 -18.71
N ASP A 433 3.27 6.65 -18.04
CA ASP A 433 1.92 6.35 -17.57
C ASP A 433 1.00 6.06 -18.77
N PRO A 434 0.28 4.94 -18.78
CA PRO A 434 -0.52 4.56 -19.93
C PRO A 434 -1.79 5.39 -20.10
N LEU A 435 -2.22 6.17 -19.09
CA LEU A 435 -3.34 7.13 -19.19
C LEU A 435 -2.88 8.59 -19.27
N HIS A 436 -1.72 8.91 -18.70
CA HIS A 436 -1.14 10.26 -18.74
C HIS A 436 0.17 10.24 -19.50
N THR A 437 0.10 10.20 -20.84
CA THR A 437 1.25 9.84 -21.68
C THR A 437 2.41 10.84 -21.59
N THR A 438 2.15 12.09 -21.17
CA THR A 438 3.17 13.11 -20.88
C THR A 438 3.81 12.97 -19.50
N HIS A 439 3.53 11.88 -18.77
CA HIS A 439 4.07 11.63 -17.44
C HIS A 439 4.91 10.35 -17.38
N ASN A 440 6.20 10.52 -17.13
CA ASN A 440 7.11 9.42 -16.79
C ASN A 440 7.01 9.12 -15.29
N ILE A 441 6.29 8.06 -14.94
CA ILE A 441 5.98 7.68 -13.54
C ILE A 441 7.21 7.29 -12.72
N SER A 442 8.31 7.07 -13.41
CA SER A 442 9.60 6.69 -12.86
C SER A 442 10.68 7.76 -12.97
N TYR A 443 10.32 8.98 -13.37
CA TYR A 443 11.25 10.08 -13.58
C TYR A 443 12.21 10.32 -12.41
N HIS A 444 11.74 10.09 -11.17
CA HIS A 444 12.53 10.28 -9.96
C HIS A 444 13.36 9.07 -9.53
N VAL A 445 13.23 7.91 -10.19
CA VAL A 445 14.02 6.72 -9.86
C VAL A 445 15.49 7.00 -10.13
N VAL A 446 16.31 6.81 -9.10
CA VAL A 446 17.76 7.07 -9.15
C VAL A 446 18.53 5.83 -9.63
N PRO A 447 19.71 6.00 -10.28
CA PRO A 447 20.51 4.89 -10.79
C PRO A 447 20.85 3.81 -9.75
N GLU A 448 21.12 4.21 -8.50
CA GLU A 448 21.40 3.28 -7.40
C GLU A 448 20.20 2.39 -7.09
N GLY A 449 18.97 2.92 -7.27
CA GLY A 449 17.74 2.15 -7.13
C GLY A 449 17.63 1.06 -8.18
N ILE A 450 18.04 1.35 -9.42
CA ILE A 450 18.05 0.38 -10.52
C ILE A 450 19.08 -0.71 -10.25
N LYS A 451 20.29 -0.33 -9.83
CA LYS A 451 21.34 -1.27 -9.44
C LYS A 451 20.89 -2.19 -8.30
N HIS A 452 20.24 -1.62 -7.28
CA HIS A 452 19.67 -2.37 -6.17
C HIS A 452 18.59 -3.34 -6.67
N PHE A 453 17.63 -2.86 -7.47
CA PHE A 453 16.58 -3.70 -8.05
C PHE A 453 17.16 -4.88 -8.83
N ARG A 454 18.14 -4.65 -9.72
CA ARG A 454 18.82 -5.73 -10.47
C ARG A 454 19.48 -6.75 -9.55
N SER A 455 20.23 -6.29 -8.55
CA SER A 455 20.86 -7.18 -7.56
C SER A 455 19.85 -8.04 -6.80
N LEU A 456 18.67 -7.48 -6.49
CA LEU A 456 17.59 -8.24 -5.86
C LEU A 456 17.00 -9.31 -6.79
N LEU A 457 16.86 -9.03 -8.10
CA LEU A 457 16.41 -10.01 -9.09
C LEU A 457 17.44 -11.15 -9.21
N GLU A 458 18.72 -10.83 -9.34
CA GLU A 458 19.83 -11.80 -9.39
C GLU A 458 19.83 -12.69 -8.14
N THR A 459 19.81 -12.08 -6.96
CA THR A 459 19.80 -12.80 -5.68
C THR A 459 18.57 -13.70 -5.55
N SER A 460 17.41 -13.25 -6.03
CA SER A 460 16.17 -14.05 -6.01
C SER A 460 16.30 -15.28 -6.91
N LEU A 461 16.84 -15.13 -8.12
CA LEU A 461 17.10 -16.24 -9.04
C LEU A 461 18.15 -17.21 -8.50
N GLU A 462 19.20 -16.72 -7.82
CA GLU A 462 20.19 -17.57 -7.17
C GLU A 462 19.58 -18.42 -6.06
N LYS A 463 18.74 -17.83 -5.20
CA LYS A 463 18.02 -18.56 -4.14
C LYS A 463 17.15 -19.67 -4.73
N MET A 464 16.44 -19.38 -5.83
CA MET A 464 15.57 -20.35 -6.51
C MET A 464 16.30 -21.56 -7.10
N LYS A 465 17.63 -21.50 -7.28
CA LYS A 465 18.43 -22.66 -7.74
C LYS A 465 18.64 -23.69 -6.64
N ASN A 466 18.42 -23.34 -5.37
CA ASN A 466 18.58 -24.26 -4.25
C ASN A 466 17.49 -25.34 -4.28
N PRO A 467 17.83 -26.65 -4.25
CA PRO A 467 16.83 -27.72 -4.22
C PRO A 467 15.91 -27.70 -2.99
N LYS A 468 16.29 -26.98 -1.93
CA LYS A 468 15.50 -26.77 -0.71
C LYS A 468 14.81 -25.41 -0.66
N PHE A 469 14.84 -24.67 -1.77
CA PHE A 469 14.22 -23.36 -1.88
C PHE A 469 12.74 -23.42 -1.50
N ARG A 470 12.32 -22.44 -0.72
CA ARG A 470 10.92 -22.17 -0.38
C ARG A 470 10.62 -20.70 -0.66
N MET A 471 9.36 -20.38 -0.99
CA MET A 471 8.92 -19.00 -1.24
C MET A 471 9.43 -17.99 -0.18
N VAL A 472 9.42 -18.37 1.10
CA VAL A 472 9.86 -17.50 2.21
C VAL A 472 11.32 -17.05 2.10
N ASP A 473 12.18 -17.81 1.42
CA ASP A 473 13.59 -17.46 1.23
C ASP A 473 13.75 -16.17 0.41
N LEU A 474 12.74 -15.79 -0.36
CA LEU A 474 12.70 -14.53 -1.10
C LEU A 474 12.46 -13.31 -0.20
N LEU A 475 12.02 -13.49 1.04
CA LEU A 475 11.79 -12.41 2.00
C LEU A 475 13.04 -12.18 2.85
N ALA A 476 13.65 -10.99 2.72
CA ALA A 476 14.91 -10.63 3.40
C ALA A 476 14.75 -10.39 4.90
#